data_AF-A0A1M3NB65-F1
#
_entry.id   AF-A0A1M3NB65-F1
#
_cell.length_a   1.000
_cell.length_b   1.000
_cell.length_c   1.000
_cell.angle_alpha   90.00
_cell.angle_beta   90.00
_cell.angle_gamma   90.00
#
_symmetry.space_group_name_H-M   'P 1'
#
loop_
_entity.id
_entity.type
_entity.pdbx_description
1 polymer ?
#
loop_
_entity_poly.entity_id
_entity_poly.type
_entity_poly.pdbx_seq_one_letter_code
_entity_poly.pdbx_strand_id
1 'polypeptide(L)'
;MVTKLTLRCCSGCVIAVASMVTPAQAEDADVTTAEARRAFVEGARHVEEARWAEALDRFEESARLRPHAVTSYNVAACHRALGAYTQARRRYAEALRLSDAEPAGAPLPAPVRSEIEGLLGQLDGVVAHVDVTLTPAHALLSVDGRPLLFESEHSAVAGLRNPGGAEPVAVEHFSVELDPGVHTFTVRREGYADVVSTISPGPGSRSKLALHLDRLPSTLHIASLPTESVVRVDGLDVGTSPITVTRPAGTHRVAILRPGFTPYDVQVSTHPGEALRITGKLSPEVIPLTKRWWFWAGLSAAVIGAGFVTYAVVRSTETPAQAPFDGGTLGWTVPAGR
;
A
#
# COMPACT_ATOMS: atom_id res chain seq x y z
N MET A 1 63.15 -60.80 34.84
CA MET A 1 63.94 -61.06 33.62
C MET A 1 63.87 -59.81 32.76
N VAL A 2 65.01 -59.15 32.60
CA VAL A 2 65.20 -57.93 31.79
C VAL A 2 65.23 -58.34 30.31
N THR A 3 64.80 -57.48 29.37
CA THR A 3 65.65 -56.93 28.26
C THR A 3 64.92 -56.70 26.92
N LYS A 4 64.80 -55.40 26.55
CA LYS A 4 64.95 -54.75 25.21
C LYS A 4 63.88 -55.03 24.10
N LEU A 5 63.56 -54.13 23.17
CA LEU A 5 64.36 -53.07 22.53
C LEU A 5 63.45 -52.02 21.84
N THR A 6 63.78 -50.74 22.07
CA THR A 6 63.66 -49.51 21.25
C THR A 6 62.58 -49.37 20.16
N LEU A 7 61.97 -48.18 20.09
CA LEU A 7 61.84 -47.46 18.82
C LEU A 7 62.20 -45.98 18.99
N ARG A 8 62.93 -45.48 17.99
CA ARG A 8 63.62 -44.20 17.91
C ARG A 8 62.67 -43.00 17.86
N CYS A 9 63.13 -41.93 18.48
CA CYS A 9 62.66 -40.56 18.32
C CYS A 9 62.87 -40.09 16.87
N CYS A 10 61.80 -39.69 16.20
CA CYS A 10 61.86 -38.77 15.06
C CYS A 10 61.09 -37.51 15.45
N SER A 11 61.89 -36.47 15.69
CA SER A 11 61.46 -35.10 15.93
C SER A 11 60.76 -34.56 14.68
N GLY A 12 59.57 -33.95 14.86
CA GLY A 12 58.83 -33.31 13.79
C GLY A 12 57.70 -32.45 14.36
N CYS A 13 57.99 -31.16 14.53
CA CYS A 13 57.11 -30.03 14.91
C CYS A 13 55.62 -30.32 15.15
N VAL A 14 55.23 -30.35 16.42
CA VAL A 14 53.86 -30.02 16.83
C VAL A 14 53.81 -28.50 16.97
N ILE A 15 53.17 -27.82 16.01
CA ILE A 15 52.68 -26.46 16.28
C ILE A 15 51.43 -26.64 17.16
N ALA A 16 51.65 -26.66 18.47
CA ALA A 16 50.59 -26.49 19.44
C ALA A 16 50.21 -25.02 19.44
N VAL A 17 49.15 -24.66 18.71
CA VAL A 17 48.43 -23.42 19.01
C VAL A 17 47.69 -23.68 20.31
N ALA A 18 48.39 -23.45 21.44
CA ALA A 18 47.75 -23.37 22.73
C ALA A 18 46.90 -22.09 22.72
N SER A 19 45.62 -22.24 22.40
CA SER A 19 44.63 -21.20 22.68
C SER A 19 44.67 -20.95 24.18
N MET A 20 45.25 -19.82 24.58
CA MET A 20 45.28 -19.36 25.96
C MET A 20 43.86 -18.99 26.36
N VAL A 21 43.11 -19.93 26.95
CA VAL A 21 41.90 -19.60 27.68
C VAL A 21 42.35 -18.84 28.92
N THR A 22 41.97 -17.57 29.02
CA THR A 22 42.29 -16.76 30.21
C THR A 22 41.49 -17.27 31.42
N PRO A 23 42.03 -17.22 32.65
CA PRO A 23 41.33 -17.71 33.84
C PRO A 23 39.96 -17.05 34.06
N ALA A 24 39.81 -15.78 33.64
CA ALA A 24 38.52 -15.08 33.65
C ALA A 24 37.46 -15.75 32.74
N GLN A 25 37.85 -16.22 31.55
CA GLN A 25 36.92 -16.92 30.64
C GLN A 25 36.51 -18.30 31.14
N ALA A 26 37.37 -18.98 31.92
CA ALA A 26 37.04 -20.26 32.53
C ALA A 26 36.09 -20.10 33.73
N GLU A 27 36.28 -19.03 34.53
CA GLU A 27 35.42 -18.68 35.66
C GLU A 27 34.03 -18.20 35.19
N ASP A 28 33.98 -17.35 34.15
CA ASP A 28 32.72 -16.89 33.54
C ASP A 28 31.91 -18.04 32.91
N ALA A 29 32.59 -19.02 32.30
CA ALA A 29 31.94 -20.22 31.74
C ALA A 29 31.33 -21.13 32.82
N ASP A 30 31.97 -21.20 33.99
CA ASP A 30 31.48 -21.98 35.13
C ASP A 30 30.27 -21.28 35.79
N VAL A 31 30.33 -19.96 35.96
CA VAL A 31 29.19 -19.14 36.45
C VAL A 31 27.98 -19.26 35.52
N THR A 32 28.17 -19.06 34.21
CA THR A 32 27.10 -19.18 33.20
C THR A 32 26.47 -20.58 33.22
N THR A 33 27.28 -21.63 33.42
CA THR A 33 26.78 -23.00 33.55
C THR A 33 25.95 -23.21 34.82
N ALA A 34 26.38 -22.64 35.95
CA ALA A 34 25.65 -22.72 37.20
C ALA A 34 24.30 -21.97 37.13
N GLU A 35 24.26 -20.81 36.48
CA GLU A 35 23.05 -20.03 36.25
C GLU A 35 22.07 -20.76 35.32
N ALA A 36 22.56 -21.30 34.19
CA ALA A 36 21.74 -22.08 33.27
C ALA A 36 21.10 -23.30 33.97
N ARG A 37 21.86 -23.97 34.86
CA ARG A 37 21.36 -25.09 35.67
C ARG A 37 20.30 -24.64 36.69
N ARG A 38 20.52 -23.50 37.35
CA ARG A 38 19.54 -22.95 38.30
C ARG A 38 18.23 -22.63 37.60
N ALA A 39 18.28 -21.93 36.47
CA ALA A 39 17.10 -21.62 35.66
C ALA A 39 16.37 -22.89 35.20
N PHE A 40 17.10 -23.93 34.78
CA PHE A 40 16.49 -25.22 34.43
C PHE A 40 15.75 -25.87 35.61
N VAL A 41 16.35 -25.91 36.79
CA VAL A 41 15.73 -26.50 38.00
C VAL A 41 14.49 -25.71 38.42
N GLU A 42 14.54 -24.37 38.35
CA GLU A 42 13.37 -23.52 38.59
C GLU A 42 12.25 -23.80 37.59
N GLY A 43 12.57 -23.94 36.30
CA GLY A 43 11.62 -24.31 35.26
C GLY A 43 10.95 -25.66 35.53
N ALA A 44 11.73 -26.68 35.92
CA ALA A 44 11.20 -28.00 36.27
C ALA A 44 10.22 -27.94 37.45
N ARG A 45 10.52 -27.16 38.50
CA ARG A 45 9.60 -26.93 39.62
C ARG A 45 8.29 -26.27 39.15
N HIS A 46 8.38 -25.29 38.24
CA HIS A 46 7.17 -24.66 37.68
C HIS A 46 6.32 -25.64 36.86
N VAL A 47 6.93 -26.61 36.16
CA VAL A 47 6.21 -27.69 35.47
C VAL A 47 5.46 -28.58 36.46
N GLU A 48 6.09 -28.97 37.58
CA GLU A 48 5.42 -29.75 38.64
C GLU A 48 4.19 -29.02 39.21
N GLU A 49 4.24 -27.69 39.24
CA GLU A 49 3.14 -26.81 39.67
C GLU A 49 2.15 -26.46 38.56
N ALA A 50 2.31 -27.01 37.34
CA ALA A 50 1.53 -26.68 36.14
C ALA A 50 1.53 -25.18 35.77
N ARG A 51 2.56 -24.44 36.17
CA ARG A 51 2.78 -23.02 35.85
C ARG A 51 3.58 -22.88 34.56
N TRP A 52 2.91 -23.16 33.44
CA TRP A 52 3.56 -23.30 32.13
C TRP A 52 4.23 -22.04 31.60
N ALA A 53 3.67 -20.85 31.87
CA ALA A 53 4.24 -19.59 31.42
C ALA A 53 5.53 -19.25 32.18
N GLU A 54 5.52 -19.44 33.50
CA GLU A 54 6.70 -19.26 34.35
C GLU A 54 7.76 -20.32 34.06
N ALA A 55 7.36 -21.58 33.80
CA ALA A 55 8.27 -22.62 33.35
C ALA A 55 8.95 -22.26 32.03
N LEU A 56 8.18 -21.76 31.07
CA LEU A 56 8.69 -21.32 29.77
C LEU A 56 9.77 -20.23 29.93
N ASP A 57 9.49 -19.18 30.70
CA ASP A 57 10.44 -18.09 30.96
C ASP A 57 11.77 -18.62 31.53
N ARG A 58 11.70 -19.50 32.55
CA ARG A 58 12.89 -20.10 33.17
C ARG A 58 13.67 -21.00 32.19
N PHE A 59 12.98 -21.80 31.39
CA PHE A 59 13.66 -22.66 30.40
C PHE A 59 14.24 -21.87 29.24
N GLU A 60 13.60 -20.79 28.79
CA GLU A 60 14.15 -19.90 27.77
C GLU A 60 15.40 -19.17 28.25
N GLU A 61 15.44 -18.76 29.53
CA GLU A 61 16.66 -18.24 30.16
C GLU A 61 17.77 -19.29 30.18
N SER A 62 17.46 -20.52 30.64
CA SER A 62 18.41 -21.63 30.61
C SER A 62 18.97 -21.88 29.21
N ALA A 63 18.10 -21.91 28.19
CA ALA A 63 18.49 -22.15 26.79
C ALA A 63 19.30 -20.99 26.19
N ARG A 64 19.03 -19.75 26.59
CA ARG A 64 19.79 -18.56 26.18
C ARG A 64 21.19 -18.55 26.75
N LEU A 65 21.34 -18.93 28.02
CA LEU A 65 22.65 -19.06 28.67
C LEU A 65 23.44 -20.25 28.13
N ARG A 66 22.76 -21.39 27.93
CA ARG A 66 23.38 -22.62 27.42
C ARG A 66 22.42 -23.41 26.53
N PRO A 67 22.55 -23.31 25.19
CA PRO A 67 21.74 -24.10 24.26
C PRO A 67 21.91 -25.61 24.51
N HIS A 68 20.80 -26.33 24.70
CA HIS A 68 20.82 -27.76 24.99
C HIS A 68 19.54 -28.45 24.50
N ALA A 69 19.66 -29.71 24.08
CA ALA A 69 18.56 -30.49 23.51
C ALA A 69 17.43 -30.72 24.52
N VAL A 70 17.75 -31.14 25.76
CA VAL A 70 16.75 -31.36 26.83
C VAL A 70 16.02 -30.07 27.20
N THR A 71 16.72 -28.95 27.32
CA THR A 71 16.10 -27.66 27.62
C THR A 71 15.16 -27.24 26.47
N SER A 72 15.56 -27.46 25.22
CA SER A 72 14.72 -27.16 24.05
C SER A 72 13.46 -28.03 23.98
N TYR A 73 13.56 -29.31 24.35
CA TYR A 73 12.39 -30.18 24.53
C TYR A 73 11.42 -29.63 25.58
N ASN A 74 11.93 -29.16 26.73
CA ASN A 74 11.10 -28.59 27.79
C ASN A 74 10.45 -27.25 27.38
N VAL A 75 11.17 -26.39 26.67
CA VAL A 75 10.61 -25.17 26.06
C VAL A 75 9.47 -25.53 25.10
N ALA A 76 9.67 -26.53 24.25
CA ALA A 76 8.64 -27.00 23.32
C ALA A 76 7.40 -27.55 24.04
N ALA A 77 7.60 -28.33 25.10
CA ALA A 77 6.51 -28.85 25.93
C ALA A 77 5.69 -27.73 26.58
N CYS A 78 6.36 -26.67 27.07
CA CYS A 78 5.67 -25.51 27.63
C CYS A 78 4.85 -24.76 26.57
N HIS A 79 5.41 -24.51 25.38
CA HIS A 79 4.65 -23.90 24.28
C HIS A 79 3.42 -24.73 23.89
N ARG A 80 3.57 -26.06 23.81
CA ARG A 80 2.45 -26.97 23.50
C ARG A 80 1.36 -26.91 24.57
N ALA A 81 1.73 -26.86 25.85
CA ALA A 81 0.79 -26.72 26.95
C ALA A 81 0.04 -25.36 26.92
N LEU A 82 0.70 -24.32 26.43
CA LEU A 82 0.12 -22.98 26.25
C LEU A 82 -0.68 -22.82 24.94
N GLY A 83 -0.76 -23.85 24.10
CA GLY A 83 -1.46 -23.80 22.80
C GLY A 83 -0.68 -23.13 21.66
N ALA A 84 0.59 -22.80 21.88
CA ALA A 84 1.47 -22.21 20.87
C ALA A 84 2.17 -23.31 20.04
N TYR A 85 1.40 -24.02 19.21
CA TYR A 85 1.84 -25.21 18.48
C TYR A 85 2.91 -24.91 17.41
N THR A 86 2.83 -23.77 16.72
CA THR A 86 3.85 -23.29 15.78
C THR A 86 5.22 -23.17 16.46
N GLN A 87 5.26 -22.54 17.65
CA GLN A 87 6.47 -22.40 18.46
C GLN A 87 6.92 -23.75 19.02
N ALA A 88 6.00 -24.58 19.51
CA ALA A 88 6.31 -25.93 20.00
C ALA A 88 6.98 -26.78 18.91
N ARG A 89 6.42 -26.80 17.69
CA ARG A 89 6.96 -27.55 16.56
C ARG A 89 8.39 -27.12 16.24
N ARG A 90 8.66 -25.81 16.18
CA ARG A 90 10.00 -25.28 15.93
C ARG A 90 11.00 -25.70 17.01
N ARG A 91 10.59 -25.67 18.28
CA ARG A 91 11.45 -26.00 19.43
C ARG A 91 11.71 -27.51 19.55
N TYR A 92 10.74 -28.34 19.22
CA TYR A 92 10.94 -29.79 19.11
C TYR A 92 11.93 -30.15 18.01
N ALA A 93 11.82 -29.54 16.82
CA ALA A 93 12.79 -29.71 15.74
C ALA A 93 14.20 -29.23 16.14
N GLU A 94 14.27 -28.10 16.87
CA GLU A 94 15.54 -27.61 17.43
C GLU A 94 16.15 -28.60 18.43
N ALA A 95 15.34 -29.23 19.29
CA ALA A 95 15.82 -30.23 20.26
C ALA A 95 16.49 -31.43 19.58
N LEU A 96 15.90 -31.94 18.49
CA LEU A 96 16.51 -33.01 17.68
C LEU A 96 17.81 -32.54 17.03
N ARG A 97 17.81 -31.35 16.40
CA ARG A 97 19.00 -30.77 15.78
C ARG A 97 20.16 -30.59 16.78
N LEU A 98 19.87 -30.08 17.99
CA LEU A 98 20.86 -29.91 19.05
C LEU A 98 21.37 -31.24 19.60
N SER A 99 20.52 -32.28 19.60
CA SER A 99 20.94 -33.63 19.99
C SER A 99 21.92 -34.26 18.99
N ASP A 100 21.89 -33.81 17.73
CA ASP A 100 22.70 -34.36 16.63
C ASP A 100 23.89 -33.45 16.26
N ALA A 101 24.04 -32.29 16.92
CA ALA A 101 25.08 -31.31 16.64
C ALA A 101 26.45 -31.72 17.23
N GLU A 102 27.56 -31.23 16.67
CA GLU A 102 28.93 -31.48 17.15
C GLU A 102 29.65 -30.17 17.59
N PRO A 103 30.37 -30.12 18.73
CA PRO A 103 30.45 -31.19 19.73
C PRO A 103 29.10 -31.35 20.43
N ALA A 104 28.59 -32.57 20.44
CA ALA A 104 27.30 -32.83 21.04
C ALA A 104 27.35 -32.56 22.54
N GLY A 105 26.32 -31.88 23.06
CA GLY A 105 25.94 -32.08 24.47
C GLY A 105 25.54 -33.54 24.70
N ALA A 106 25.04 -33.87 25.90
CA ALA A 106 24.49 -35.21 26.10
C ALA A 106 23.33 -35.45 25.11
N PRO A 107 23.37 -36.47 24.24
CA PRO A 107 22.33 -36.71 23.25
C PRO A 107 21.01 -37.07 23.95
N LEU A 108 19.89 -36.76 23.29
CA LEU A 108 18.57 -37.15 23.79
C LEU A 108 18.46 -38.69 23.81
N PRO A 109 17.93 -39.29 24.89
CA PRO A 109 17.65 -40.72 24.91
C PRO A 109 16.72 -41.15 23.77
N ALA A 110 16.93 -42.34 23.21
CA ALA A 110 16.13 -42.83 22.09
C ALA A 110 14.59 -42.80 22.31
N PRO A 111 14.06 -43.13 23.52
CA PRO A 111 12.63 -42.98 23.79
C PRO A 111 12.14 -41.53 23.68
N VAL A 112 12.93 -40.56 24.15
CA VAL A 112 12.58 -39.13 24.08
C VAL A 112 12.60 -38.64 22.63
N ARG A 113 13.56 -39.10 21.81
CA ARG A 113 13.58 -38.79 20.37
C ARG A 113 12.32 -39.29 19.67
N SER A 114 11.94 -40.54 19.91
CA SER A 114 10.73 -41.14 19.34
C SER A 114 9.45 -40.41 19.78
N GLU A 115 9.41 -39.94 21.03
CA GLU A 115 8.32 -39.10 21.54
C GLU A 115 8.24 -37.78 20.77
N ILE A 116 9.37 -37.08 20.59
CA ILE A 116 9.43 -35.80 19.85
C ILE A 116 8.94 -35.99 18.41
N GLU A 117 9.38 -37.04 17.72
CA GLU A 117 8.95 -37.35 16.35
C GLU A 117 7.44 -37.58 16.27
N GLY A 118 6.87 -38.31 17.24
CA GLY A 118 5.42 -38.49 17.34
C GLY A 118 4.66 -37.17 17.61
N LEU A 119 5.20 -36.32 18.48
CA LEU A 119 4.62 -35.01 18.78
C LEU A 119 4.68 -34.07 17.58
N LEU A 120 5.76 -34.07 16.80
CA LEU A 120 5.86 -33.29 15.57
C LEU A 120 4.76 -33.69 14.57
N GLY A 121 4.54 -35.00 14.36
CA GLY A 121 3.45 -35.48 13.51
C GLY A 121 2.06 -35.09 14.00
N GLN A 122 1.84 -35.04 15.32
CA GLN A 122 0.58 -34.52 15.90
C GLN A 122 0.42 -33.02 15.66
N LEU A 123 1.48 -32.23 15.87
CA LEU A 123 1.45 -30.78 15.69
C LEU A 123 1.20 -30.41 14.22
N ASP A 124 1.79 -31.13 13.27
CA ASP A 124 1.54 -30.92 11.84
C ASP A 124 0.07 -31.17 11.45
N GLY A 125 -0.62 -32.05 12.19
CA GLY A 125 -2.06 -32.28 12.03
C GLY A 125 -2.97 -31.24 12.70
N VAL A 126 -2.42 -30.37 13.56
CA VAL A 126 -3.18 -29.37 14.34
C VAL A 126 -2.92 -27.95 13.84
N VAL A 127 -1.74 -27.64 13.32
CA VAL A 127 -1.42 -26.34 12.72
C VAL A 127 -2.36 -26.08 11.54
N ALA A 128 -3.02 -24.93 11.55
CA ALA A 128 -3.92 -24.50 10.50
C ALA A 128 -3.14 -23.86 9.35
N HIS A 129 -3.68 -23.97 8.15
CA HIS A 129 -3.12 -23.40 6.94
C HIS A 129 -4.12 -22.43 6.32
N VAL A 130 -3.65 -21.23 5.99
CA VAL A 130 -4.48 -20.17 5.41
C VAL A 130 -3.85 -19.70 4.11
N ASP A 131 -4.52 -19.96 2.99
CA ASP A 131 -4.16 -19.41 1.70
C ASP A 131 -4.60 -17.94 1.66
N VAL A 132 -3.63 -17.02 1.71
CA VAL A 132 -3.87 -15.59 1.74
C VAL A 132 -3.74 -14.98 0.34
N THR A 133 -4.73 -14.18 -0.03
CA THR A 133 -4.66 -13.26 -1.18
C THR A 133 -4.61 -11.83 -0.66
N LEU A 134 -3.50 -11.14 -0.86
CA LEU A 134 -3.25 -9.77 -0.46
C LEU A 134 -3.22 -8.86 -1.69
N THR A 135 -4.22 -8.01 -1.83
CA THR A 135 -4.31 -7.07 -2.96
C THR A 135 -4.42 -5.63 -2.44
N PRO A 136 -3.52 -4.72 -2.82
CA PRO A 136 -2.37 -4.92 -3.71
C PRO A 136 -1.10 -5.34 -2.95
N ALA A 137 -0.17 -6.05 -3.61
CA ALA A 137 1.14 -6.46 -3.04
C ALA A 137 1.95 -5.30 -2.43
N HIS A 138 2.93 -5.60 -1.58
CA HIS A 138 3.74 -4.62 -0.83
C HIS A 138 2.97 -3.84 0.23
N ALA A 139 1.90 -4.42 0.77
CA ALA A 139 1.27 -3.92 1.99
C ALA A 139 2.04 -4.42 3.23
N LEU A 140 1.97 -3.67 4.32
CA LEU A 140 2.45 -4.10 5.62
C LEU A 140 1.42 -5.07 6.22
N LEU A 141 1.83 -6.27 6.62
CA LEU A 141 0.96 -7.25 7.25
C LEU A 141 1.53 -7.70 8.61
N SER A 142 0.62 -7.88 9.57
CA SER A 142 0.88 -8.59 10.83
C SER A 142 -0.28 -9.52 11.16
N VAL A 143 0.02 -10.56 11.94
CA VAL A 143 -0.97 -11.45 12.55
C VAL A 143 -0.81 -11.33 14.06
N ASP A 144 -1.88 -10.96 14.76
CA ASP A 144 -1.91 -10.73 16.21
C ASP A 144 -0.83 -9.74 16.70
N GLY A 145 -0.57 -8.71 15.89
CA GLY A 145 0.43 -7.68 16.16
C GLY A 145 1.89 -8.14 15.99
N ARG A 146 2.11 -9.35 15.46
CA ARG A 146 3.43 -9.92 15.17
C ARG A 146 3.67 -9.98 13.65
N PRO A 147 4.89 -9.68 13.17
CA PRO A 147 5.26 -9.95 11.79
C PRO A 147 5.23 -11.46 11.49
N LEU A 148 4.95 -11.79 10.24
CA LEU A 148 5.11 -13.16 9.75
C LEU A 148 6.60 -13.52 9.62
N LEU A 149 6.92 -14.81 9.79
CA LEU A 149 8.21 -15.37 9.40
C LEU A 149 8.06 -16.07 8.05
N PHE A 150 8.65 -15.52 6.99
CA PHE A 150 8.68 -16.17 5.69
C PHE A 150 9.82 -17.21 5.65
N GLU A 151 9.45 -18.48 5.43
CA GLU A 151 10.41 -19.59 5.24
C GLU A 151 10.78 -19.76 3.76
N SER A 152 9.89 -19.32 2.87
CA SER A 152 10.13 -19.15 1.44
C SER A 152 9.29 -17.98 0.93
N GLU A 153 9.42 -17.65 -0.35
CA GLU A 153 8.66 -16.55 -0.98
C GLU A 153 7.13 -16.68 -0.81
N HIS A 154 6.60 -17.91 -0.79
CA HIS A 154 5.16 -18.19 -0.76
C HIS A 154 4.70 -18.95 0.49
N SER A 155 5.58 -19.14 1.47
CA SER A 155 5.27 -19.83 2.73
C SER A 155 5.72 -19.02 3.93
N ALA A 156 4.78 -18.75 4.83
CA ALA A 156 5.02 -18.00 6.05
C ALA A 156 4.41 -18.69 7.26
N VAL A 157 4.96 -18.41 8.44
CA VAL A 157 4.46 -18.90 9.72
C VAL A 157 4.18 -17.71 10.64
N ALA A 158 3.00 -17.68 11.25
CA ALA A 158 2.62 -16.69 12.26
C ALA A 158 3.09 -17.09 13.67
N GLY A 159 3.12 -16.15 14.61
CA GLY A 159 3.38 -16.43 16.02
C GLY A 159 4.84 -16.68 16.40
N LEU A 160 5.74 -16.97 15.45
CA LEU A 160 7.16 -17.24 15.72
C LEU A 160 8.02 -16.02 16.02
N ARG A 161 7.56 -14.81 15.63
CA ARG A 161 8.31 -13.57 15.83
C ARG A 161 7.79 -12.80 17.04
N ASN A 162 8.67 -12.01 17.64
CA ASN A 162 8.30 -11.10 18.72
C ASN A 162 7.30 -10.04 18.21
N PRO A 163 6.47 -9.47 19.10
CA PRO A 163 5.65 -8.31 18.77
C PRO A 163 6.52 -7.19 18.19
N GLY A 164 6.12 -6.66 17.03
CA GLY A 164 6.95 -5.72 16.26
C GLY A 164 6.19 -4.91 15.21
N GLY A 165 4.86 -5.01 15.18
CA GLY A 165 4.03 -4.35 14.17
C GLY A 165 3.98 -5.10 12.84
N ALA A 166 3.46 -4.45 11.81
CA ALA A 166 3.28 -5.00 10.47
C ALA A 166 4.54 -4.77 9.62
N GLU A 167 4.96 -5.79 8.87
CA GLU A 167 6.12 -5.74 7.97
C GLU A 167 5.69 -5.91 6.51
N PRO A 168 6.46 -5.38 5.53
CA PRO A 168 6.10 -5.48 4.12
C PRO A 168 6.03 -6.92 3.61
N VAL A 169 4.96 -7.27 2.91
CA VAL A 169 4.81 -8.54 2.18
C VAL A 169 4.89 -8.29 0.68
N ALA A 170 5.87 -8.88 0.02
CA ALA A 170 6.17 -8.60 -1.38
C ALA A 170 5.24 -9.30 -2.38
N VAL A 171 4.60 -10.39 -1.99
CA VAL A 171 3.77 -11.23 -2.86
C VAL A 171 2.27 -11.05 -2.58
N GLU A 172 1.44 -11.30 -3.59
CA GLU A 172 -0.02 -11.25 -3.46
C GLU A 172 -0.63 -12.56 -2.98
N HIS A 173 0.03 -13.69 -3.23
CA HIS A 173 -0.48 -15.02 -2.87
C HIS A 173 0.56 -15.79 -2.07
N PHE A 174 0.18 -16.29 -0.89
CA PHE A 174 1.08 -17.09 -0.03
C PHE A 174 0.25 -17.89 0.97
N SER A 175 0.83 -18.97 1.48
CA SER A 175 0.24 -19.76 2.57
C SER A 175 0.81 -19.29 3.91
N VAL A 176 -0.07 -19.16 4.90
CA VAL A 176 0.30 -18.89 6.30
C VAL A 176 -0.05 -20.09 7.15
N GLU A 177 0.94 -20.61 7.85
CA GLU A 177 0.75 -21.56 8.94
C GLU A 177 0.56 -20.82 10.27
N LEU A 178 -0.47 -21.19 11.03
CA LEU A 178 -0.75 -20.60 12.33
C LEU A 178 -1.42 -21.59 13.28
N ASP A 179 -1.39 -21.23 14.56
CA ASP A 179 -2.10 -21.98 15.59
C ASP A 179 -3.63 -21.98 15.31
N PRO A 180 -4.39 -22.99 15.76
CA PRO A 180 -5.84 -22.95 15.70
C PRO A 180 -6.38 -21.97 16.75
N GLY A 181 -7.50 -21.33 16.46
CA GLY A 181 -8.07 -20.30 17.34
C GLY A 181 -8.33 -19.00 16.60
N VAL A 182 -8.55 -17.92 17.34
CA VAL A 182 -8.89 -16.61 16.77
C VAL A 182 -7.61 -15.85 16.45
N HIS A 183 -7.48 -15.39 15.21
CA HIS A 183 -6.34 -14.62 14.72
C HIS A 183 -6.80 -13.36 14.00
N THR A 184 -6.10 -12.26 14.24
CA THR A 184 -6.38 -10.96 13.63
C THR A 184 -5.26 -10.57 12.67
N PHE A 185 -5.61 -10.50 11.38
CA PHE A 185 -4.77 -10.01 10.31
C PHE A 185 -4.95 -8.50 10.21
N THR A 186 -3.87 -7.75 10.39
CA THR A 186 -3.86 -6.29 10.22
C THR A 186 -2.99 -5.94 9.03
N VAL A 187 -3.59 -5.31 8.03
CA VAL A 187 -2.93 -4.89 6.79
C VAL A 187 -2.98 -3.39 6.66
N ARG A 188 -1.84 -2.79 6.31
CA ARG A 188 -1.71 -1.35 6.09
C ARG A 188 -0.96 -1.05 4.82
N ARG A 189 -1.35 0.01 4.14
CA ARG A 189 -0.59 0.54 3.01
C ARG A 189 -0.86 2.03 2.84
N GLU A 190 0.21 2.78 2.60
CA GLU A 190 0.10 4.21 2.32
C GLU A 190 -0.81 4.48 1.11
N GLY A 191 -1.78 5.39 1.30
CA GLY A 191 -2.77 5.74 0.30
C GLY A 191 -3.95 4.76 0.19
N TYR A 192 -4.05 3.78 1.08
CA TYR A 192 -5.15 2.83 1.17
C TYR A 192 -5.79 2.84 2.55
N ALA A 193 -7.03 2.39 2.64
CA ALA A 193 -7.69 2.12 3.90
C ALA A 193 -7.07 0.87 4.55
N ASP A 194 -6.85 0.94 5.87
CA ASP A 194 -6.39 -0.20 6.67
C ASP A 194 -7.44 -1.32 6.65
N VAL A 195 -6.97 -2.57 6.59
CA VAL A 195 -7.82 -3.76 6.67
C VAL A 195 -7.51 -4.51 7.95
N VAL A 196 -8.53 -4.78 8.75
CA VAL A 196 -8.46 -5.67 9.91
C VAL A 196 -9.44 -6.81 9.67
N SER A 197 -8.92 -8.03 9.60
CA SER A 197 -9.71 -9.23 9.36
C SER A 197 -9.46 -10.25 10.45
N THR A 198 -10.52 -10.82 11.01
CA THR A 198 -10.45 -11.84 12.05
C THR A 198 -10.94 -13.16 11.49
N ILE A 199 -10.13 -14.21 11.63
CA ILE A 199 -10.48 -15.57 11.26
C ILE A 199 -10.39 -16.48 12.48
N SER A 200 -11.10 -17.61 12.44
CA SER A 200 -10.96 -18.65 13.48
C SER A 200 -10.75 -20.04 12.87
N PRO A 201 -9.52 -20.35 12.40
CA PRO A 201 -9.23 -21.66 11.84
C PRO A 201 -9.32 -22.76 12.89
N GLY A 202 -9.89 -23.90 12.48
CA GLY A 202 -9.90 -25.10 13.30
C GLY A 202 -8.57 -25.86 13.21
N PRO A 203 -8.33 -26.83 14.12
CA PRO A 203 -7.16 -27.71 14.07
C PRO A 203 -6.98 -28.37 12.70
N GLY A 204 -5.79 -28.24 12.10
CA GLY A 204 -5.43 -28.84 10.81
C GLY A 204 -6.22 -28.31 9.61
N SER A 205 -7.03 -27.27 9.80
CA SER A 205 -7.91 -26.76 8.75
C SER A 205 -7.13 -26.07 7.64
N ARG A 206 -7.70 -26.09 6.44
CA ARG A 206 -7.24 -25.31 5.29
C ARG A 206 -8.33 -24.32 4.91
N SER A 207 -8.01 -23.04 4.91
CA SER A 207 -8.97 -21.98 4.60
C SER A 207 -8.37 -20.93 3.67
N LYS A 208 -9.22 -20.11 3.06
CA LYS A 208 -8.81 -19.02 2.17
C LYS A 208 -9.17 -17.70 2.80
N LEU A 209 -8.28 -16.72 2.72
CA LEU A 209 -8.49 -15.37 3.23
C LEU A 209 -8.11 -14.34 2.15
N ALA A 210 -9.08 -13.51 1.76
CA ALA A 210 -8.85 -12.40 0.85
C ALA A 210 -8.76 -11.08 1.61
N LEU A 211 -7.64 -10.37 1.45
CA LEU A 211 -7.33 -9.09 2.06
C LEU A 211 -7.21 -8.05 0.94
N HIS A 212 -8.30 -7.33 0.70
CA HIS A 212 -8.40 -6.30 -0.33
C HIS A 212 -8.38 -4.91 0.29
N LEU A 213 -7.39 -4.10 -0.10
CA LEU A 213 -7.24 -2.73 0.36
C LEU A 213 -7.82 -1.78 -0.66
N ASP A 214 -8.74 -0.92 -0.21
CA ASP A 214 -9.33 0.14 -1.03
C ASP A 214 -8.46 1.40 -1.01
N ARG A 215 -8.27 2.03 -2.17
CA ARG A 215 -7.57 3.32 -2.23
C ARG A 215 -8.36 4.39 -1.50
N LEU A 216 -7.67 5.22 -0.72
CA LEU A 216 -8.30 6.37 -0.10
C LEU A 216 -8.75 7.36 -1.19
N PRO A 217 -9.96 7.92 -1.07
CA PRO A 217 -10.39 8.97 -1.98
C PRO A 217 -9.63 10.27 -1.70
N SER A 218 -9.67 11.21 -2.64
CA SER A 218 -9.24 12.59 -2.44
C SER A 218 -10.44 13.50 -2.16
N THR A 219 -10.18 14.61 -1.49
CA THR A 219 -11.18 15.64 -1.15
C THR A 219 -10.84 16.94 -1.86
N LEU A 220 -11.78 17.51 -2.59
CA LEU A 220 -11.63 18.79 -3.28
C LEU A 220 -12.49 19.85 -2.57
N HIS A 221 -11.85 20.87 -2.03
CA HIS A 221 -12.51 22.07 -1.50
C HIS A 221 -12.47 23.17 -2.56
N ILE A 222 -13.61 23.44 -3.20
CA ILE A 222 -13.71 24.30 -4.37
C ILE A 222 -14.46 25.58 -3.98
N ALA A 223 -13.76 26.71 -4.08
CA ALA A 223 -14.33 28.05 -3.91
C ALA A 223 -14.21 28.85 -5.21
N SER A 224 -15.02 29.91 -5.35
CA SER A 224 -14.92 30.83 -6.47
C SER A 224 -15.10 32.28 -6.07
N LEU A 225 -14.58 33.16 -6.91
CA LEU A 225 -14.80 34.60 -6.86
C LEU A 225 -15.29 35.06 -8.24
N PRO A 226 -16.55 35.53 -8.36
CA PRO A 226 -17.58 35.66 -7.30
C PRO A 226 -18.13 34.31 -6.78
N THR A 227 -18.68 34.29 -5.56
CA THR A 227 -19.25 33.09 -4.89
C THR A 227 -20.58 32.65 -5.51
N GLU A 228 -21.08 31.45 -5.21
CA GLU A 228 -22.31 30.86 -5.80
C GLU A 228 -22.19 30.56 -7.31
N SER A 229 -20.97 30.31 -7.78
CA SER A 229 -20.77 29.80 -9.15
C SER A 229 -20.99 28.29 -9.20
N VAL A 230 -21.55 27.80 -10.30
CA VAL A 230 -21.81 26.36 -10.53
C VAL A 230 -20.48 25.64 -10.69
N VAL A 231 -20.31 24.53 -9.99
CA VAL A 231 -19.10 23.71 -10.03
C VAL A 231 -19.42 22.38 -10.71
N ARG A 232 -18.61 22.05 -11.72
CA ARG A 232 -18.58 20.75 -12.39
C ARG A 232 -17.26 20.06 -12.11
N VAL A 233 -17.31 18.76 -11.81
CA VAL A 233 -16.12 17.90 -11.69
C VAL A 233 -16.31 16.74 -12.64
N ASP A 234 -15.38 16.56 -13.57
CA ASP A 234 -15.42 15.54 -14.64
C ASP A 234 -16.69 15.62 -15.49
N GLY A 235 -17.18 16.84 -15.70
CA GLY A 235 -18.40 17.11 -16.48
C GLY A 235 -19.71 16.94 -15.70
N LEU A 236 -19.67 16.42 -14.47
CA LEU A 236 -20.85 16.28 -13.61
C LEU A 236 -21.06 17.54 -12.76
N ASP A 237 -22.28 18.09 -12.77
CA ASP A 237 -22.69 19.18 -11.88
C ASP A 237 -22.70 18.68 -10.42
N VAL A 238 -21.82 19.23 -9.59
CA VAL A 238 -21.68 18.81 -8.18
C VAL A 238 -22.31 19.79 -7.19
N GLY A 239 -22.72 20.97 -7.64
CA GLY A 239 -23.39 22.00 -6.83
C GLY A 239 -22.81 23.39 -7.04
N THR A 240 -23.00 24.27 -6.07
CA THR A 240 -22.53 25.67 -6.10
C THR A 240 -21.39 25.89 -5.13
N SER A 241 -20.43 26.72 -5.51
CA SER A 241 -19.29 27.11 -4.68
C SER A 241 -19.69 28.09 -3.55
N PRO A 242 -19.07 27.99 -2.35
CA PRO A 242 -18.04 27.02 -1.97
C PRO A 242 -18.62 25.62 -1.69
N ILE A 243 -17.92 24.58 -2.15
CA ILE A 243 -18.35 23.19 -1.99
C ILE A 243 -17.16 22.27 -1.68
N THR A 244 -17.42 21.20 -0.92
CA THR A 244 -16.47 20.11 -0.68
C THR A 244 -17.01 18.85 -1.33
N VAL A 245 -16.19 18.19 -2.15
CA VAL A 245 -16.55 16.94 -2.83
C VAL A 245 -15.44 15.92 -2.77
N THR A 246 -15.83 14.66 -2.63
CA THR A 246 -14.91 13.51 -2.58
C THR A 246 -14.89 12.79 -3.92
N ARG A 247 -13.69 12.44 -4.41
CA ARG A 247 -13.48 11.73 -5.67
C ARG A 247 -12.39 10.67 -5.54
N PRO A 248 -12.38 9.60 -6.39
CA PRO A 248 -11.25 8.68 -6.43
C PRO A 248 -9.97 9.46 -6.72
N ALA A 249 -8.88 9.19 -6.01
CA ALA A 249 -7.63 9.88 -6.29
C ALA A 249 -7.18 9.70 -7.75
N GLY A 250 -6.71 10.78 -8.34
CA GLY A 250 -6.36 10.85 -9.75
C GLY A 250 -6.56 12.25 -10.33
N THR A 251 -6.63 12.30 -11.65
CA THR A 251 -6.82 13.55 -12.40
C THR A 251 -8.30 13.85 -12.55
N HIS A 252 -8.70 15.05 -12.15
CA HIS A 252 -10.05 15.57 -12.31
C HIS A 252 -10.05 16.89 -13.08
N ARG A 253 -11.05 17.07 -13.96
CA ARG A 253 -11.30 18.36 -14.60
C ARG A 253 -12.34 19.12 -13.79
N VAL A 254 -11.93 20.26 -13.22
CA VAL A 254 -12.80 21.15 -12.45
C VAL A 254 -13.16 22.34 -13.30
N ALA A 255 -14.45 22.50 -13.58
CA ALA A 255 -14.99 23.66 -14.29
C ALA A 255 -15.92 24.46 -13.37
N ILE A 256 -15.68 25.75 -13.27
CA ILE A 256 -16.50 26.69 -12.49
C ILE A 256 -17.15 27.67 -13.47
N LEU A 257 -18.47 27.69 -13.47
CA LEU A 257 -19.27 28.43 -14.43
C LEU A 257 -20.13 29.47 -13.73
N ARG A 258 -20.20 30.66 -14.33
CA ARG A 258 -21.13 31.72 -13.94
C ARG A 258 -21.54 32.52 -15.17
N PRO A 259 -22.84 32.80 -15.36
CA PRO A 259 -23.30 33.66 -16.45
C PRO A 259 -22.61 35.03 -16.45
N GLY A 260 -22.13 35.47 -17.62
CA GLY A 260 -21.42 36.74 -17.79
C GLY A 260 -19.92 36.71 -17.43
N PHE A 261 -19.38 35.53 -17.14
CA PHE A 261 -17.96 35.32 -16.84
C PHE A 261 -17.37 34.23 -17.73
N THR A 262 -16.08 34.36 -18.05
CA THR A 262 -15.31 33.30 -18.70
C THR A 262 -15.23 32.09 -17.75
N PRO A 263 -15.59 30.87 -18.20
CA PRO A 263 -15.48 29.68 -17.38
C PRO A 263 -14.04 29.46 -16.88
N TYR A 264 -13.90 29.12 -15.60
CA TYR A 264 -12.64 28.70 -15.03
C TYR A 264 -12.53 27.19 -15.16
N ASP A 265 -11.58 26.68 -15.95
CA ASP A 265 -11.44 25.26 -16.26
C ASP A 265 -9.99 24.83 -16.01
N VAL A 266 -9.79 23.87 -15.12
CA VAL A 266 -8.47 23.40 -14.70
C VAL A 266 -8.46 21.89 -14.53
N GLN A 267 -7.37 21.25 -14.93
CA GLN A 267 -7.09 19.87 -14.55
C GLN A 267 -6.27 19.87 -13.27
N VAL A 268 -6.74 19.12 -12.27
CA VAL A 268 -6.04 18.91 -11.00
C VAL A 268 -5.72 17.44 -10.84
N SER A 269 -4.54 17.13 -10.32
CA SER A 269 -4.16 15.77 -9.93
C SER A 269 -4.17 15.68 -8.41
N THR A 270 -4.76 14.63 -7.86
CA THR A 270 -4.83 14.39 -6.42
C THR A 270 -4.28 13.02 -6.06
N HIS A 271 -3.61 12.95 -4.92
CA HIS A 271 -3.12 11.72 -4.33
C HIS A 271 -4.18 11.09 -3.41
N PRO A 272 -4.12 9.78 -3.15
CA PRO A 272 -5.01 9.13 -2.19
C PRO A 272 -4.95 9.78 -0.81
N GLY A 273 -6.11 10.11 -0.25
CA GLY A 273 -6.23 10.79 1.05
C GLY A 273 -5.91 12.29 1.02
N GLU A 274 -5.53 12.87 -0.12
CA GLU A 274 -5.20 14.29 -0.24
C GLU A 274 -6.47 15.17 -0.12
N ALA A 275 -6.35 16.29 0.60
CA ALA A 275 -7.35 17.36 0.62
C ALA A 275 -6.83 18.59 -0.16
N LEU A 276 -7.28 18.75 -1.40
CA LEU A 276 -6.84 19.83 -2.29
C LEU A 276 -7.82 21.01 -2.22
N ARG A 277 -7.28 22.23 -2.12
CA ARG A 277 -8.07 23.47 -2.13
C ARG A 277 -7.90 24.22 -3.45
N ILE A 278 -9.02 24.54 -4.10
CA ILE A 278 -9.09 25.24 -5.38
C ILE A 278 -9.87 26.53 -5.18
N THR A 279 -9.36 27.64 -5.73
CA THR A 279 -10.08 28.93 -5.74
C THR A 279 -10.08 29.50 -7.15
N GLY A 280 -11.21 29.36 -7.85
CA GLY A 280 -11.39 29.91 -9.19
C GLY A 280 -11.71 31.39 -9.15
N LYS A 281 -10.83 32.23 -9.69
CA LYS A 281 -11.10 33.65 -9.92
C LYS A 281 -11.62 33.83 -11.34
N LEU A 282 -12.90 34.16 -11.49
CA LEU A 282 -13.54 34.31 -12.79
C LEU A 282 -13.41 35.75 -13.31
N SER A 283 -13.07 35.89 -14.59
CA SER A 283 -13.01 37.18 -15.27
C SER A 283 -14.30 37.44 -16.04
N PRO A 284 -14.84 38.67 -16.05
CA PRO A 284 -16.01 39.00 -16.86
C PRO A 284 -15.80 38.67 -18.34
N GLU A 285 -16.82 38.14 -18.99
CA GLU A 285 -16.77 37.83 -20.41
C GLU A 285 -16.85 39.12 -21.24
N VAL A 286 -15.79 39.43 -21.99
CA VAL A 286 -15.77 40.61 -22.87
C VAL A 286 -16.28 40.20 -24.25
N ILE A 287 -17.54 40.50 -24.55
CA ILE A 287 -18.09 40.32 -25.90
C ILE A 287 -17.53 41.43 -26.80
N PRO A 288 -16.70 41.13 -27.82
CA PRO A 288 -16.17 42.15 -28.72
C PRO A 288 -17.33 42.85 -29.43
N LEU A 289 -17.22 44.18 -29.58
CA LEU A 289 -18.25 45.03 -30.19
C LEU A 289 -18.70 44.50 -31.56
N THR A 290 -17.79 43.92 -32.33
CA THR A 290 -18.03 43.35 -33.66
C THR A 290 -19.02 42.18 -33.70
N LYS A 291 -19.26 41.50 -32.56
CA LYS A 291 -20.27 40.44 -32.44
C LYS A 291 -21.63 40.92 -31.94
N ARG A 292 -21.74 42.20 -31.55
CA ARG A 292 -23.02 42.78 -31.17
C ARG A 292 -23.77 43.17 -32.44
N TRP A 293 -24.98 42.66 -32.65
CA TRP A 293 -25.76 42.91 -33.86
C TRP A 293 -25.93 44.41 -34.16
N TRP A 294 -26.04 45.24 -33.13
CA TRP A 294 -26.17 46.69 -33.26
C TRP A 294 -24.89 47.38 -33.76
N PHE A 295 -23.72 46.77 -33.62
CA PHE A 295 -22.47 47.30 -34.18
C PHE A 295 -22.57 47.38 -35.71
N TRP A 296 -23.14 46.34 -36.33
CA TRP A 296 -23.42 46.34 -37.76
C TRP A 296 -24.62 47.21 -38.14
N ALA A 297 -25.62 47.37 -37.26
CA ALA A 297 -26.74 48.29 -37.49
C ALA A 297 -26.29 49.76 -37.54
N GLY A 298 -25.35 50.16 -36.68
CA GLY A 298 -24.77 51.51 -36.70
C GLY A 298 -23.89 51.77 -37.94
N LEU A 299 -23.07 50.78 -38.33
CA LEU A 299 -22.21 50.89 -39.52
C LEU A 299 -23.02 51.02 -40.82
N SER A 300 -24.13 50.30 -40.94
CA SER A 300 -25.01 50.37 -42.11
C SER A 300 -25.82 51.67 -42.18
N ALA A 301 -26.29 52.20 -41.05
CA ALA A 301 -26.93 53.53 -41.00
C ALA A 301 -25.98 54.66 -41.43
N ALA A 302 -24.70 54.59 -41.06
CA ALA A 302 -23.70 55.59 -41.47
C ALA A 302 -23.40 55.56 -42.97
N VAL A 303 -23.34 54.36 -43.58
CA VAL A 303 -23.15 54.21 -45.03
C VAL A 303 -24.37 54.73 -45.80
N ILE A 304 -25.59 54.44 -45.33
CA ILE A 304 -26.83 54.95 -45.94
C ILE A 304 -26.89 56.48 -45.82
N GLY A 305 -26.55 57.05 -44.66
CA GLY A 305 -26.54 58.49 -44.43
C GLY A 305 -25.51 59.23 -45.31
N ALA A 306 -24.28 58.71 -45.44
CA ALA A 306 -23.25 59.29 -46.30
C ALA A 306 -23.64 59.21 -47.80
N GLY A 307 -24.23 58.09 -48.23
CA GLY A 307 -24.77 57.94 -49.59
C GLY A 307 -25.88 58.95 -49.87
N PHE A 308 -26.78 59.20 -48.92
CA PHE A 308 -27.87 60.16 -49.06
C PHE A 308 -27.38 61.61 -49.14
N VAL A 309 -26.39 61.99 -48.32
CA VAL A 309 -25.78 63.33 -48.36
C VAL A 309 -25.02 63.55 -49.68
N THR A 310 -24.21 62.57 -50.10
CA THR A 310 -23.46 62.66 -51.37
C THR A 310 -24.40 62.74 -52.57
N TYR A 311 -25.47 61.94 -52.56
CA TYR A 311 -26.51 61.97 -53.58
C TYR A 311 -27.26 63.31 -53.62
N ALA A 312 -27.58 63.90 -52.47
CA ALA A 312 -28.24 65.19 -52.38
C ALA A 312 -27.35 66.34 -52.88
N VAL A 313 -26.04 66.32 -52.56
CA VAL A 313 -25.08 67.33 -53.01
C VAL A 313 -24.85 67.28 -54.53
N VAL A 314 -24.75 66.07 -55.12
CA VAL A 314 -24.49 65.91 -56.56
C VAL A 314 -25.68 66.28 -57.43
N ARG A 315 -26.93 66.13 -56.96
CA ARG A 315 -28.12 66.50 -57.75
C ARG A 315 -28.51 67.98 -57.68
N SER A 316 -27.84 68.80 -56.86
CA SER A 316 -28.22 70.22 -56.68
C SER A 316 -27.96 71.11 -57.91
N THR A 317 -27.36 70.61 -58.98
CA THR A 317 -27.07 71.39 -60.18
C THR A 317 -27.46 70.61 -61.43
N GLU A 318 -28.69 70.81 -61.90
CA GLU A 318 -29.10 70.86 -63.31
C GLU A 318 -30.63 70.79 -63.40
N THR A 319 -31.27 71.92 -63.70
CA THR A 319 -32.65 71.94 -64.20
C THR A 319 -32.57 71.82 -65.72
N PRO A 320 -32.96 70.71 -66.37
CA PRO A 320 -32.85 70.59 -67.82
C PRO A 320 -33.91 71.48 -68.50
N ALA A 321 -33.46 72.30 -69.45
CA ALA A 321 -34.33 73.10 -70.31
C ALA A 321 -35.17 72.21 -71.25
N GLN A 322 -36.47 72.51 -71.38
CA GLN A 322 -37.38 71.80 -72.30
C GLN A 322 -37.02 72.09 -73.77
N ALA A 323 -36.95 71.05 -74.60
CA ALA A 323 -36.80 71.15 -76.05
C ALA A 323 -38.14 71.49 -76.76
N PRO A 324 -38.14 72.19 -77.91
CA PRO A 324 -39.37 72.59 -78.60
C PRO A 324 -40.07 71.42 -79.32
N PHE A 325 -41.39 71.51 -79.37
CA PHE A 325 -42.32 70.53 -79.94
C PHE A 325 -42.33 70.57 -81.48
N ASP A 326 -41.90 69.49 -82.16
CA ASP A 326 -41.95 69.35 -83.62
C ASP A 326 -43.18 68.52 -84.04
N GLY A 327 -44.11 69.18 -84.74
CA GLY A 327 -45.41 68.65 -85.14
C GLY A 327 -45.25 67.68 -86.32
N GLY A 328 -45.27 66.39 -86.02
CA GLY A 328 -45.09 65.32 -86.99
C GLY A 328 -45.99 65.42 -88.22
N THR A 329 -45.37 65.59 -89.38
CA THR A 329 -45.97 65.27 -90.69
C THR A 329 -45.01 64.40 -91.50
N LEU A 330 -45.47 63.21 -91.87
CA LEU A 330 -44.75 62.23 -92.69
C LEU A 330 -44.80 62.69 -94.16
N GLY A 331 -43.71 63.30 -94.62
CA GLY A 331 -43.59 63.94 -95.94
C GLY A 331 -43.66 62.99 -97.14
N TRP A 332 -44.87 62.62 -97.56
CA TRP A 332 -45.13 62.00 -98.86
C TRP A 332 -45.95 62.95 -99.76
N THR A 333 -45.37 63.27 -100.92
CA THR A 333 -45.97 64.06 -101.99
C THR A 333 -46.57 63.13 -103.06
N VAL A 334 -47.74 63.49 -103.60
CA VAL A 334 -48.35 62.84 -104.76
C VAL A 334 -48.52 63.90 -105.87
N PRO A 335 -48.01 63.68 -107.09
CA PRO A 335 -48.18 64.63 -108.20
C PRO A 335 -49.32 64.20 -109.14
N ALA A 336 -50.18 65.16 -109.51
CA ALA A 336 -51.00 65.17 -110.72
C ALA A 336 -51.54 66.62 -110.88
N GLY A 337 -51.57 67.27 -112.04
CA GLY A 337 -51.27 66.89 -113.41
C GLY A 337 -52.04 67.86 -114.34
N ARG A 338 -51.30 68.50 -115.25
CA ARG A 338 -51.70 69.35 -116.40
C ARG A 338 -52.40 70.68 -116.14
#